data_AF-A0ABC9CVP6-F1
#
_entry.id   AF-A0ABC9CVP6-F1
#
_cell.length_a   1.000
_cell.length_b   1.000
_cell.length_c   1.000
_cell.angle_alpha   90.00
_cell.angle_beta   90.00
_cell.angle_gamma   90.00
#
_symmetry.space_group_name_H-M   'P 1'
#
loop_
_entity.id
_entity.type
_entity.pdbx_description
1 polymer ?
#
loop_
_entity_poly.entity_id
_entity_poly.type
_entity_poly.pdbx_seq_one_letter_code
_entity_poly.pdbx_strand_id
1 'polypeptide(L)'
;MGTAPAVILATMLVVGLATAAAAATNSGTDTTTIRLPATSSVVGDSNGGNNNAPWDCCDFVVRDPSFRPARWQCNDVKGECSADCHDCEESLAGDGYVCRDWVASVHEPPVCTPRPWDCCDFAVCTRAYIPTCWCADKVESCSGHCKDCEALQDYKPHRYRCLDRFVGYPGPKCTPWSSKDDDN
;
A
#
# COMPACT_ATOMS: atom_id res chain seq x y z
N MET A 1 -42.31 47.33 -25.80
CA MET A 1 -43.69 47.03 -25.38
C MET A 1 -43.83 45.51 -25.55
N GLY A 2 -43.53 44.70 -24.53
CA GLY A 2 -44.48 44.29 -23.47
C GLY A 2 -45.52 43.34 -24.10
N THR A 3 -45.63 42.06 -23.77
CA THR A 3 -45.86 41.48 -22.42
C THR A 3 -45.71 39.95 -22.45
N ALA A 4 -45.20 39.36 -21.36
CA ALA A 4 -45.49 37.97 -20.96
C ALA A 4 -46.79 37.93 -20.11
N PRO A 5 -47.44 36.76 -19.92
CA PRO A 5 -47.27 36.10 -18.61
C PRO A 5 -47.40 34.55 -18.56
N ALA A 6 -46.68 33.99 -17.57
CA ALA A 6 -47.00 32.95 -16.58
C ALA A 6 -47.55 31.53 -16.91
N VAL A 7 -46.68 30.53 -16.62
CA VAL A 7 -46.79 29.33 -15.74
C VAL A 7 -48.08 28.47 -15.72
N ILE A 8 -47.93 27.15 -15.99
CA ILE A 8 -48.69 26.05 -15.34
C ILE A 8 -47.75 24.87 -15.02
N LEU A 9 -47.96 24.29 -13.83
CA LEU A 9 -47.23 23.22 -13.13
C LEU A 9 -47.51 21.77 -13.63
N ALA A 10 -46.53 20.90 -13.32
CA ALA A 10 -46.62 19.50 -12.88
C ALA A 10 -47.04 18.38 -13.86
N THR A 11 -46.22 17.31 -13.95
CA THR A 11 -46.52 16.01 -13.32
C THR A 11 -45.35 15.01 -13.38
N MET A 12 -45.32 14.15 -12.37
CA MET A 12 -44.35 13.12 -11.97
C MET A 12 -44.21 11.90 -12.91
N LEU A 13 -42.98 11.34 -12.95
CA LEU A 13 -42.57 9.92 -12.83
C LEU A 13 -43.57 8.79 -13.16
N VAL A 14 -43.21 7.88 -14.10
CA VAL A 14 -43.41 6.41 -13.97
C VAL A 14 -42.27 5.64 -14.66
N VAL A 15 -41.79 4.63 -13.93
CA VAL A 15 -40.68 3.69 -14.17
C VAL A 15 -41.08 2.56 -15.15
N GLY A 16 -40.13 2.06 -15.94
CA GLY A 16 -40.26 0.79 -16.69
C GLY A 16 -38.95 -0.02 -16.67
N LEU A 17 -38.94 -1.11 -15.90
CA LEU A 17 -37.82 -2.04 -15.70
C LEU A 17 -37.38 -2.73 -16.99
N ALA A 18 -36.07 -2.77 -17.25
CA ALA A 18 -35.46 -3.75 -18.16
C ALA A 18 -34.71 -4.79 -17.33
N THR A 19 -35.34 -5.94 -17.08
CA THR A 19 -34.68 -7.13 -16.52
C THR A 19 -34.26 -8.05 -17.67
N ALA A 20 -32.98 -8.02 -18.04
CA ALA A 20 -32.38 -9.08 -18.82
C ALA A 20 -31.68 -10.05 -17.84
N ALA A 21 -32.31 -11.19 -17.58
CA ALA A 21 -31.69 -12.29 -16.86
C ALA A 21 -30.70 -13.01 -17.79
N ALA A 22 -29.42 -12.74 -17.64
CA ALA A 22 -28.37 -13.59 -18.18
C ALA A 22 -28.14 -14.74 -17.18
N ALA A 23 -28.67 -15.93 -17.50
CA ALA A 23 -28.30 -17.15 -16.79
C ALA A 23 -26.90 -17.56 -17.25
N ALA A 24 -25.88 -17.23 -16.45
CA ALA A 24 -24.55 -17.82 -16.60
C ALA A 24 -24.59 -19.24 -16.01
N THR A 25 -24.48 -20.25 -16.88
CA THR A 25 -24.22 -21.62 -16.48
C THR A 25 -22.79 -21.73 -15.97
N ASN A 26 -22.59 -21.76 -14.65
CA ASN A 26 -21.31 -22.13 -14.06
C ASN A 26 -21.16 -23.66 -14.14
N SER A 27 -20.46 -24.14 -15.17
CA SER A 27 -19.91 -25.49 -15.19
C SER A 27 -18.77 -25.57 -14.19
N GLY A 28 -19.02 -26.26 -13.09
CA GLY A 28 -18.06 -26.48 -12.02
C GLY A 28 -16.87 -27.31 -12.47
N THR A 29 -15.69 -26.72 -12.33
CA THR A 29 -14.44 -27.40 -12.04
C THR A 29 -13.73 -26.56 -10.97
N ASP A 30 -14.17 -26.74 -9.72
CA ASP A 30 -13.56 -26.11 -8.55
C ASP A 30 -12.26 -26.83 -8.19
N THR A 31 -11.17 -26.49 -8.88
CA THR A 31 -9.86 -26.47 -8.24
C THR A 31 -9.85 -25.22 -7.38
N THR A 32 -10.09 -25.39 -6.07
CA THR A 32 -10.12 -24.33 -5.05
C THR A 32 -8.77 -23.64 -4.94
N THR A 33 -8.49 -22.74 -5.87
CA THR A 33 -7.42 -21.76 -5.73
C THR A 33 -8.07 -20.57 -5.05
N ILE A 34 -8.04 -20.57 -3.71
CA ILE A 34 -8.50 -19.45 -2.90
C ILE A 34 -7.58 -18.27 -3.24
N ARG A 35 -8.03 -17.41 -4.16
CA ARG A 35 -7.39 -16.12 -4.37
C ARG A 35 -7.78 -15.23 -3.20
N LEU A 36 -6.85 -15.09 -2.25
CA LEU A 36 -6.92 -14.02 -1.26
C LEU A 36 -6.92 -12.68 -2.02
N PRO A 37 -7.83 -11.74 -1.72
CA PRO A 37 -7.77 -10.42 -2.32
C PRO A 37 -6.43 -9.77 -1.90
N ALA A 38 -5.76 -9.14 -2.87
CA ALA A 38 -4.52 -8.38 -2.62
C ALA A 38 -4.77 -7.08 -1.84
N THR A 39 -6.02 -6.75 -1.55
CA THR A 39 -6.38 -5.71 -0.58
C THR A 39 -6.19 -6.32 0.81
N SER A 40 -5.15 -5.88 1.50
CA SER A 40 -4.86 -6.12 2.91
C SER A 40 -6.03 -6.73 3.68
N SER A 41 -5.91 -7.98 4.13
CA SER A 41 -6.83 -8.60 5.08
C SER A 41 -6.71 -7.87 6.41
N VAL A 42 -7.28 -6.66 6.48
CA VAL A 42 -7.31 -5.83 7.67
C VAL A 42 -8.37 -6.38 8.59
N VAL A 43 -7.93 -6.94 9.72
CA VAL A 43 -8.83 -7.13 10.85
C VAL A 43 -8.82 -5.80 11.59
N GLY A 44 -9.78 -4.94 11.23
CA GLY A 44 -10.04 -3.72 11.99
C GLY A 44 -10.45 -4.10 13.42
N ASP A 45 -9.94 -3.36 14.40
CA ASP A 45 -10.51 -3.40 15.74
C ASP A 45 -11.97 -2.91 15.61
N SER A 46 -12.89 -3.72 16.12
CA SER A 46 -14.33 -3.56 15.90
C SER A 46 -14.86 -2.37 16.69
N ASN A 47 -14.64 -1.16 16.20
CA ASN A 47 -15.32 0.05 16.65
C ASN A 47 -15.84 0.86 15.46
N GLY A 48 -16.84 0.30 14.79
CA GLY A 48 -17.83 1.07 14.03
C GLY A 48 -17.41 1.66 12.69
N GLY A 49 -16.39 1.13 12.02
CA GLY A 49 -16.02 1.52 10.66
C GLY A 49 -15.95 0.35 9.70
N ASN A 50 -16.07 0.70 8.42
CA ASN A 50 -15.96 -0.16 7.26
C ASN A 50 -14.71 -1.07 7.41
N ASN A 51 -14.78 -2.33 6.97
CA ASN A 51 -13.64 -3.28 7.06
C ASN A 51 -12.46 -2.92 6.13
N ASN A 52 -12.36 -1.66 5.71
CA ASN A 52 -11.35 -1.16 4.81
C ASN A 52 -10.17 -0.62 5.64
N ALA A 53 -8.97 -0.77 5.11
CA ALA A 53 -7.80 -0.09 5.66
C ALA A 53 -8.01 1.43 5.53
N PRO A 54 -7.64 2.25 6.54
CA PRO A 54 -7.71 3.70 6.41
C PRO A 54 -6.73 4.27 5.36
N TRP A 55 -5.81 3.45 4.86
CA TRP A 55 -4.84 3.79 3.81
C TRP A 55 -4.55 2.59 2.90
N ASP A 56 -4.38 2.85 1.60
CA ASP A 56 -3.99 1.83 0.62
C ASP A 56 -2.49 1.51 0.65
N CYS A 57 -1.68 2.50 1.03
CA CYS A 57 -0.22 2.43 1.12
C CYS A 57 0.29 3.38 2.22
N CYS A 58 1.54 3.21 2.65
CA CYS A 58 2.16 4.07 3.65
C CYS A 58 3.67 4.20 3.47
N ASP A 59 4.19 5.41 3.38
CA ASP A 59 5.64 5.67 3.34
C ASP A 59 6.25 5.80 4.75
N PHE A 60 5.48 6.31 5.72
CA PHE A 60 5.89 6.52 7.11
C PHE A 60 5.15 5.60 8.07
N VAL A 61 5.46 4.31 8.00
CA VAL A 61 4.84 3.30 8.84
C VAL A 61 5.50 3.17 10.22
N VAL A 62 4.68 3.02 11.25
CA VAL A 62 5.09 2.64 12.61
C VAL A 62 4.51 1.26 12.94
N ARG A 63 5.36 0.40 13.50
CA ARG A 63 4.96 -0.94 13.96
C ARG A 63 4.90 -0.99 15.48
N ASP A 64 3.77 -1.45 16.02
CA ASP A 64 3.69 -1.94 17.39
C ASP A 64 3.81 -3.48 17.40
N PRO A 65 4.97 -4.02 17.82
CA PRO A 65 5.22 -5.45 17.82
C PRO A 65 4.58 -6.18 19.02
N SER A 66 3.96 -5.46 19.96
CA SER A 66 3.46 -6.02 21.23
C SER A 66 2.22 -6.90 21.04
N PHE A 67 1.54 -6.77 19.89
CA PHE A 67 0.32 -7.50 19.54
C PHE A 67 0.59 -8.53 18.43
N ARG A 68 -0.24 -9.58 18.39
CA ARG A 68 -0.23 -10.61 17.33
C ARG A 68 -1.64 -10.74 16.72
N PRO A 69 -1.84 -10.44 15.42
CA PRO A 69 -0.84 -9.89 14.49
C PRO A 69 -0.36 -8.49 14.93
N ALA A 70 0.78 -8.05 14.40
CA ALA A 70 1.32 -6.73 14.74
C ALA A 70 0.33 -5.63 14.34
N ARG A 71 0.37 -4.51 15.06
CA ARG A 71 -0.41 -3.32 14.70
C ARG A 71 0.47 -2.34 13.96
N TRP A 72 -0.11 -1.68 12.97
CA TRP A 72 0.56 -0.74 12.07
C TRP A 72 -0.20 0.59 12.09
N GLN A 73 0.53 1.69 12.16
CA GLN A 73 -0.01 3.05 12.02
C GLN A 73 0.70 3.74 10.86
N CYS A 74 -0.06 4.47 10.05
CA CYS A 74 0.51 5.25 8.97
C CYS A 74 0.60 6.73 9.33
N ASN A 75 1.83 7.27 9.32
CA ASN A 75 2.11 8.67 9.61
C ASN A 75 2.35 9.51 8.35
N ASP A 76 1.82 9.06 7.20
CA ASP A 76 1.79 9.89 5.99
C ASP A 76 0.91 11.12 6.22
N VAL A 77 1.42 12.30 5.83
CA VAL A 77 0.60 13.51 5.73
C VAL A 77 -0.11 13.50 4.38
N LYS A 78 -1.44 13.53 4.39
CA LYS A 78 -2.28 13.65 3.19
C LYS A 78 -3.02 14.98 3.20
N GLY A 79 -3.40 15.48 2.02
CA GLY A 79 -4.14 16.74 1.90
C GLY A 79 -5.56 16.67 2.45
N GLU A 80 -6.12 15.47 2.57
CA GLU A 80 -7.42 15.20 3.15
C GLU A 80 -7.38 13.91 3.96
N CYS A 81 -8.31 13.76 4.91
CA CYS A 81 -8.42 12.55 5.69
C CYS A 81 -9.19 11.46 4.93
N SER A 82 -8.73 10.21 5.04
CA SER A 82 -9.47 9.07 4.52
C SER A 82 -10.83 8.94 5.21
N ALA A 83 -11.88 8.66 4.44
CA ALA A 83 -13.22 8.40 4.98
C ALA A 83 -13.27 7.14 5.86
N ASP A 84 -12.30 6.23 5.69
CA ASP A 84 -12.15 5.01 6.46
C ASP A 84 -11.23 5.22 7.69
N CYS A 85 -10.75 6.45 7.95
CA CYS A 85 -9.99 6.81 9.15
C CYS A 85 -10.91 7.33 10.26
N HIS A 86 -10.84 6.73 11.44
CA HIS A 86 -11.63 7.11 12.61
C HIS A 86 -11.05 8.28 13.39
N ASP A 87 -9.75 8.25 13.64
CA ASP A 87 -9.04 9.27 14.40
C ASP A 87 -8.08 10.02 13.48
N CYS A 88 -8.41 11.27 13.20
CA CYS A 88 -7.69 12.08 12.22
C CYS A 88 -7.26 13.41 12.80
N GLU A 89 -5.97 13.69 12.67
CA GLU A 89 -5.34 14.88 13.25
C GLU A 89 -4.70 15.74 12.17
N GLU A 90 -4.72 17.06 12.36
CA GLU A 90 -3.93 17.97 11.54
C GLU A 90 -2.42 17.75 11.79
N SER A 91 -1.64 17.77 10.71
CA SER A 91 -0.18 17.77 10.77
C SER A 91 0.31 18.95 11.59
N LEU A 92 1.38 18.75 12.38
CA LEU A 92 2.01 19.82 13.16
C LEU A 92 2.52 20.98 12.29
N ALA A 93 2.79 20.72 11.01
CA ALA A 93 3.20 21.74 10.05
C ALA A 93 1.99 22.48 9.42
N GLY A 94 0.76 22.06 9.69
CA GLY A 94 -0.47 22.65 9.14
C GLY A 94 -0.67 22.41 7.64
N ASP A 95 0.03 21.41 7.08
CA ASP A 95 0.07 21.12 5.64
C ASP A 95 -0.76 19.89 5.23
N GLY A 96 -1.56 19.34 6.16
CA GLY A 96 -2.45 18.21 5.87
C GLY A 96 -2.93 17.50 7.13
N TYR A 97 -3.32 16.25 6.96
CA TYR A 97 -3.86 15.38 7.99
C TYR A 97 -3.07 14.09 8.09
N VAL A 98 -3.01 13.53 9.30
CA VAL A 98 -2.42 12.24 9.59
C VAL A 98 -3.48 11.35 10.25
N CYS A 99 -3.66 10.15 9.71
CA CYS A 99 -4.55 9.17 10.30
C CYS A 99 -3.86 8.49 11.50
N ARG A 100 -4.55 8.44 12.65
CA ARG A 100 -4.03 7.87 13.90
C ARG A 100 -4.54 6.48 14.20
N ASP A 101 -5.40 5.95 13.34
CA ASP A 101 -5.85 4.57 13.43
C ASP A 101 -4.68 3.58 13.45
N TRP A 102 -4.87 2.49 14.17
CA TRP A 102 -3.94 1.36 14.20
C TRP A 102 -4.61 0.15 13.58
N VAL A 103 -3.99 -0.40 12.54
CA VAL A 103 -4.49 -1.56 11.81
C VAL A 103 -3.73 -2.82 12.23
N ALA A 104 -4.43 -3.86 12.66
CA ALA A 104 -3.84 -5.16 12.93
C ALA A 104 -3.68 -5.97 11.62
N SER A 105 -2.45 -6.32 11.27
CA SER A 105 -2.15 -7.08 10.05
C SER A 105 -0.88 -7.92 10.20
N VAL A 106 -0.87 -9.10 9.57
CA VAL A 106 0.33 -9.94 9.47
C VAL A 106 1.37 -9.28 8.55
N HIS A 107 0.91 -8.56 7.53
CA HIS A 107 1.73 -7.92 6.53
C HIS A 107 1.89 -6.42 6.83
N GLU A 108 3.12 -5.93 6.66
CA GLU A 108 3.41 -4.50 6.61
C GLU A 108 2.64 -3.88 5.42
N PRO A 109 2.07 -2.67 5.56
CA PRO A 109 1.41 -2.00 4.45
C PRO A 109 2.39 -1.79 3.28
N PRO A 110 1.90 -1.82 2.02
CA PRO A 110 2.73 -1.48 0.87
C PRO A 110 3.17 -0.01 0.96
N VAL A 111 4.37 0.30 0.47
CA VAL A 111 4.86 1.68 0.38
C VAL A 111 4.20 2.43 -0.78
N CYS A 112 3.89 3.71 -0.60
CA CYS A 112 3.28 4.53 -1.66
C CYS A 112 4.30 4.90 -2.72
N THR A 113 5.51 5.22 -2.30
CA THR A 113 6.62 5.53 -3.18
C THR A 113 7.40 4.25 -3.47
N PRO A 114 7.45 3.77 -4.72
CA PRO A 114 8.17 2.55 -5.05
C PRO A 114 9.66 2.72 -4.73
N ARG A 115 10.22 1.70 -4.08
CA ARG A 115 11.65 1.64 -3.78
C ARG A 115 12.45 1.43 -5.06
N PRO A 116 13.72 1.86 -5.12
CA PRO A 116 14.60 1.55 -6.24
C PRO A 116 14.95 0.04 -6.39
N TRP A 117 14.59 -0.78 -5.40
CA TRP A 117 14.80 -2.23 -5.34
C TRP A 117 13.56 -2.93 -4.79
N ASP A 118 13.34 -4.18 -5.17
CA ASP A 118 12.15 -4.96 -4.77
C ASP A 118 12.32 -5.56 -3.36
N CYS A 119 13.53 -6.01 -3.04
CA CYS A 119 13.97 -6.52 -1.75
C CYS A 119 15.44 -6.09 -1.50
N CYS A 120 15.93 -6.15 -0.26
CA CYS A 120 17.31 -5.79 0.04
C CYS A 120 17.92 -6.56 1.24
N ASP A 121 18.89 -7.43 0.97
CA ASP A 121 19.62 -8.19 1.99
C ASP A 121 20.66 -7.35 2.74
N PHE A 122 21.29 -6.40 2.07
CA PHE A 122 22.31 -5.50 2.62
C PHE A 122 21.87 -4.03 2.53
N ALA A 123 20.80 -3.71 3.25
CA ALA A 123 20.33 -2.33 3.39
C ALA A 123 21.22 -1.52 4.33
N VAL A 124 21.62 -0.32 3.89
CA VAL A 124 22.34 0.65 4.72
C VAL A 124 21.48 1.89 4.88
N CYS A 125 21.23 2.30 6.12
CA CYS A 125 20.27 3.34 6.46
C CYS A 125 20.85 4.36 7.45
N THR A 126 20.44 5.62 7.33
CA THR A 126 20.67 6.63 8.36
C THR A 126 19.91 6.29 9.66
N ARG A 127 20.31 6.87 10.80
CA ARG A 127 19.63 6.66 12.10
C ARG A 127 18.46 7.63 12.39
N ALA A 128 17.97 8.33 11.38
CA ALA A 128 16.79 9.18 11.53
C ALA A 128 15.53 8.33 11.80
N TYR A 129 14.51 8.94 12.39
CA TYR A 129 13.21 8.28 12.64
C TYR A 129 12.60 7.73 11.33
N ILE A 130 12.64 8.55 10.27
CA ILE A 130 12.44 8.12 8.88
C ILE A 130 13.83 8.04 8.24
N PRO A 131 14.38 6.84 8.00
CA PRO A 131 15.74 6.73 7.48
C PRO A 131 15.79 7.06 6.00
N THR A 132 16.91 7.62 5.55
CA THR A 132 17.33 7.47 4.15
C THR A 132 18.15 6.21 4.01
N CYS A 133 17.72 5.28 3.16
CA CYS A 133 18.35 4.00 2.91
C CYS A 133 18.89 3.88 1.48
N TRP A 134 19.87 3.00 1.28
CA TRP A 134 20.31 2.51 -0.02
C TRP A 134 20.58 1.01 0.09
N CYS A 135 20.44 0.29 -1.02
CA CYS A 135 20.70 -1.14 -1.05
C CYS A 135 22.10 -1.44 -1.60
N ALA A 136 22.91 -2.16 -0.83
CA ALA A 136 24.26 -2.55 -1.22
C ALA A 136 24.32 -3.93 -1.91
N ASP A 137 23.16 -4.50 -2.23
CA ASP A 137 23.07 -5.80 -2.90
C ASP A 137 23.73 -5.76 -4.28
N LYS A 138 24.37 -6.88 -4.62
CA LYS A 138 24.98 -7.12 -5.92
C LYS A 138 24.07 -8.04 -6.71
N VAL A 139 23.30 -7.47 -7.60
CA VAL A 139 22.22 -8.16 -8.31
C VAL A 139 22.66 -8.52 -9.73
N GLU A 140 21.92 -9.43 -10.38
CA GLU A 140 22.14 -9.77 -11.79
C GLU A 140 21.61 -8.69 -12.73
N SER A 141 20.57 -7.97 -12.30
CA SER A 141 20.02 -6.78 -12.94
C SER A 141 19.35 -5.90 -11.88
N CYS A 142 19.40 -4.58 -12.05
CA CYS A 142 18.66 -3.67 -11.17
C CYS A 142 17.15 -3.74 -11.43
N SER A 143 16.34 -3.44 -10.42
CA SER A 143 14.89 -3.26 -10.58
C SER A 143 14.61 -2.09 -11.54
N GLY A 144 13.47 -2.13 -12.24
CA GLY A 144 13.05 -1.07 -13.15
C GLY A 144 12.79 0.28 -12.47
N HIS A 145 12.73 0.29 -11.15
CA HIS A 145 12.61 1.51 -10.33
C HIS A 145 13.95 2.16 -10.00
N CYS A 146 15.09 1.49 -10.24
CA CYS A 146 16.42 2.04 -10.03
C CYS A 146 16.80 3.00 -11.17
N LYS A 147 17.11 4.25 -10.83
CA LYS A 147 17.52 5.28 -11.81
C LYS A 147 18.99 5.19 -12.14
N ASP A 148 19.84 4.94 -11.14
CA ASP A 148 21.29 4.82 -11.31
C ASP A 148 21.77 3.40 -11.02
N CYS A 149 21.90 2.59 -12.07
CA CYS A 149 22.33 1.20 -12.01
C CYS A 149 23.78 1.04 -12.48
N GLU A 150 24.69 0.83 -11.54
CA GLU A 150 26.12 0.71 -11.80
C GLU A 150 26.53 -0.74 -12.07
N ALA A 151 27.26 -0.97 -13.17
CA ALA A 151 27.90 -2.25 -13.44
C ALA A 151 29.20 -2.41 -12.64
N LEU A 152 29.32 -3.52 -11.93
CA LEU A 152 30.52 -3.86 -11.17
C LEU A 152 31.53 -4.57 -12.08
N GLN A 153 32.57 -3.83 -12.46
CA GLN A 153 33.53 -4.25 -13.50
C GLN A 153 34.30 -5.53 -13.17
N ASP A 154 34.60 -5.77 -11.89
CA ASP A 154 35.47 -6.87 -11.46
C ASP A 154 34.72 -8.18 -11.16
N TYR A 155 33.42 -8.27 -11.48
CA TYR A 155 32.60 -9.45 -11.20
C TYR A 155 32.35 -10.30 -12.45
N LYS A 156 32.55 -11.63 -12.31
CA LYS A 156 32.13 -12.65 -13.28
C LYS A 156 31.29 -13.72 -12.57
N PRO A 157 30.01 -13.93 -12.93
CA PRO A 157 29.23 -13.17 -13.93
C PRO A 157 29.09 -11.69 -13.53
N HIS A 158 28.85 -10.81 -14.52
CA HIS A 158 28.66 -9.38 -14.29
C HIS A 158 27.55 -9.16 -13.25
N ARG A 159 27.80 -8.24 -12.33
CA ARG A 159 26.86 -7.85 -11.28
C ARG A 159 26.60 -6.36 -11.37
N TYR A 160 25.45 -5.95 -10.90
CA TYR A 160 25.03 -4.57 -10.84
C TYR A 160 24.69 -4.17 -9.41
N ARG A 161 24.72 -2.87 -9.14
CA ARG A 161 24.29 -2.30 -7.87
C ARG A 161 23.50 -1.04 -8.14
N CYS A 162 22.37 -0.90 -7.47
CA CYS A 162 21.60 0.33 -7.50
C CYS A 162 22.24 1.38 -6.59
N LEU A 163 22.46 2.60 -7.09
CA LEU A 163 23.05 3.71 -6.33
C LEU A 163 22.00 4.68 -5.77
N ASP A 164 20.73 4.47 -6.10
CA ASP A 164 19.63 5.31 -5.64
C ASP A 164 19.52 5.29 -4.10
N ARG A 165 19.17 6.46 -3.56
CA ARG A 165 18.81 6.63 -2.16
C ARG A 165 17.30 6.77 -2.04
N PHE A 166 16.73 6.07 -1.08
CA PHE A 166 15.30 6.04 -0.80
C PHE A 166 15.03 6.63 0.58
N VAL A 167 14.05 7.53 0.69
CA VAL A 167 13.57 8.00 2.00
C VAL A 167 12.46 7.06 2.44
N GLY A 168 12.69 6.31 3.51
CA GLY A 168 11.80 5.26 4.00
C GLY A 168 12.56 3.97 4.30
N TYR A 169 11.85 2.99 4.84
CA TYR A 169 12.44 1.70 5.18
C TYR A 169 12.84 0.89 3.94
N PRO A 170 13.92 0.08 4.02
CA PRO A 170 14.47 -0.60 2.86
C PRO A 170 13.59 -1.74 2.31
N GLY A 171 12.51 -2.09 3.01
CA GLY A 171 11.61 -3.17 2.63
C GLY A 171 12.12 -4.56 3.07
N PRO A 172 11.54 -5.63 2.51
CA PRO A 172 11.85 -7.00 2.92
C PRO A 172 13.26 -7.44 2.53
N LYS A 173 13.76 -8.46 3.23
CA LYS A 173 14.95 -9.21 2.80
C LYS A 173 14.63 -10.04 1.55
N CYS A 174 15.62 -10.22 0.68
CA CYS A 174 15.50 -11.11 -0.47
C CYS A 174 15.62 -12.58 -0.02
N THR A 175 16.56 -12.85 0.89
CA THR A 175 16.77 -14.18 1.44
C THR A 175 15.83 -14.42 2.63
N PRO A 176 14.97 -15.47 2.60
CA PRO A 176 14.15 -15.83 3.75
C PRO A 176 14.99 -16.14 4.98
N TRP A 177 14.45 -15.88 6.17
CA TRP A 177 15.17 -16.12 7.43
C TRP A 177 15.44 -17.61 7.72
N SER A 178 14.75 -18.53 7.06
CA SER A 178 14.81 -19.98 7.31
C SER A 178 15.91 -20.72 6.55
N SER A 179 16.67 -20.07 5.68
CA SER A 179 17.67 -20.73 4.83
C SER A 179 19.11 -20.63 5.37
N LYS A 180 19.28 -20.53 6.69
CA LYS A 180 20.60 -20.43 7.33
C LYS A 180 21.18 -21.75 7.88
N ASP A 181 20.50 -22.89 7.72
CA ASP A 181 20.83 -24.11 8.48
C ASP A 181 21.38 -25.31 7.68
N ASP A 182 21.69 -25.20 6.38
CA ASP A 182 22.10 -26.38 5.57
C ASP A 182 23.61 -26.54 5.31
N ASP A 183 24.49 -25.77 5.95
CA ASP A 183 25.95 -25.95 5.84
C ASP A 183 26.59 -26.30 7.20
N ASN A 184 26.48 -27.57 7.63
CA ASN A 184 27.43 -28.20 8.56
C ASN A 184 27.65 -29.69 8.26
#